data_AF-A0A2E0VU19-F1
#
_entry.id   AF-A0A2E0VU19-F1
#
_cell.length_a   1.000
_cell.length_b   1.000
_cell.length_c   1.000
_cell.angle_alpha   90.00
_cell.angle_beta   90.00
_cell.angle_gamma   90.00
#
_symmetry.space_group_name_H-M   'P 1'
#
loop_
_entity.id
_entity.type
_entity.pdbx_description
1 polymer ?
#
loop_
_entity_poly.entity_id
_entity_poly.type
_entity_poly.pdbx_seq_one_letter_code
_entity_poly.pdbx_strand_id
1 'polypeptide(L)'
;MPTMKIVCLNLLTLLLLPIVAKGQPGCTDPQASNYNPNATQNDGSCVYDPTFYTPTLIAQLPAAIDEASGLAFFDGRLITHEDGGNDEKLYQLDTTTGAVLTELTIPLADNVDWEDLAESPDYLFIGDFGNNAGNRTDLKIYRLNKNDLLAGSAVPEVIEFSFSDQTDFTPAQNANNYDCEAFLWLNDSLHLFSKNWLDFKTRHYVLAATPGTHIAQLRDSLNVQGQITAADVTADGRIALLGYNVSTSEAFLWLLFDFEGNQVFSGNKRKISLGTALTMSQPEGLAFSYSGTAFIASEKFSLLPQKLFKMNIDEWTLPVSVIEDPGPKMPFSLVFPNPFAGRCTLYFAEGSKDVKRVVLADESGKVIYEEETPHPVYYHTIDVTNKQLPTGPYFLFLYDSKNYQVGAHKLILR
;
A
#
# COMPACT_ATOMS: atom_id res chain seq x y z
N MET A 1 28.18 -38.74 74.01
CA MET A 1 27.12 -38.37 73.05
C MET A 1 27.06 -36.85 72.96
N PRO A 2 27.50 -36.24 71.84
CA PRO A 2 27.05 -34.91 71.47
C PRO A 2 26.26 -34.96 70.16
N THR A 3 25.09 -34.32 70.16
CA THR A 3 24.10 -34.28 69.08
C THR A 3 24.51 -33.30 67.98
N MET A 4 24.61 -33.82 66.76
CA MET A 4 24.88 -33.07 65.53
C MET A 4 23.62 -32.28 65.11
N LYS A 5 23.67 -30.95 65.15
CA LYS A 5 22.62 -30.09 64.59
C LYS A 5 22.90 -29.84 63.12
N ILE A 6 22.12 -30.47 62.25
CA ILE A 6 22.09 -30.17 60.81
C ILE A 6 21.22 -28.93 60.64
N VAL A 7 21.83 -27.82 60.21
CA VAL A 7 21.12 -26.62 59.79
C VAL A 7 20.77 -26.80 58.31
N CYS A 8 19.51 -27.09 58.02
CA CYS A 8 18.99 -27.04 56.65
C CYS A 8 18.87 -25.59 56.21
N LEU A 9 19.83 -25.13 55.41
CA LEU A 9 19.76 -23.85 54.71
C LEU A 9 18.80 -24.01 53.52
N ASN A 10 17.54 -23.61 53.69
CA ASN A 10 16.58 -23.51 52.58
C ASN A 10 17.05 -22.37 51.66
N LEU A 11 17.74 -22.73 50.58
CA LEU A 11 18.12 -21.81 49.52
C LEU A 11 16.85 -21.52 48.68
N LEU A 12 16.18 -20.43 48.99
CA LEU A 12 15.04 -19.93 48.21
C LEU A 12 15.58 -19.41 46.86
N THR A 13 15.57 -20.26 45.84
CA THR A 13 15.85 -19.84 44.46
C THR A 13 14.70 -18.95 43.99
N LEU A 14 14.90 -17.63 44.05
CA LEU A 14 14.01 -16.65 43.45
C LEU A 14 14.08 -16.82 41.93
N LEU A 15 13.08 -17.50 41.34
CA LEU A 15 12.90 -17.51 39.89
C LEU A 15 12.62 -16.07 39.45
N LEU A 16 13.64 -15.40 38.91
CA LEU A 16 13.49 -14.19 38.10
C LEU A 16 12.74 -14.59 36.82
N LEU A 17 11.42 -14.62 36.89
CA LEU A 17 10.59 -14.60 35.69
C LEU A 17 10.92 -13.28 34.97
N PRO A 18 11.33 -13.31 33.69
CA PRO A 18 11.48 -12.07 32.94
C PRO A 18 10.12 -11.38 32.93
N ILE A 19 10.05 -10.21 33.55
CA ILE A 19 8.90 -9.31 33.40
C ILE A 19 8.95 -8.85 31.96
N VAL A 20 8.28 -9.59 31.07
CA VAL A 20 7.99 -9.10 29.74
C VAL A 20 7.03 -7.94 29.95
N ALA A 21 7.54 -6.71 29.86
CA ALA A 21 6.70 -5.52 29.82
C ALA A 21 5.77 -5.68 28.61
N LYS A 22 4.51 -6.04 28.86
CA LYS A 22 3.52 -6.08 27.79
C LYS A 22 3.27 -4.63 27.38
N GLY A 23 3.39 -4.35 26.09
CA GLY A 23 3.03 -3.05 25.54
C GLY A 23 1.61 -2.71 25.99
N GLN A 24 1.39 -1.47 26.44
CA GLN A 24 0.06 -0.99 26.75
C GLN A 24 -0.68 -0.77 25.42
N PRO A 25 -1.76 -1.53 25.13
CA PRO A 25 -2.53 -1.32 23.92
C PRO A 25 -3.32 -0.01 23.98
N GLY A 26 -3.53 0.60 22.83
CA GLY A 26 -4.38 1.77 22.65
C GLY A 26 -4.05 2.49 21.36
N CYS A 27 -4.74 3.61 21.11
CA CYS A 27 -4.43 4.45 19.97
C CYS A 27 -3.05 5.12 20.12
N THR A 28 -2.14 4.81 19.20
CA THR A 28 -0.75 5.30 19.16
C THR A 28 -0.57 6.54 18.29
N ASP A 29 -1.59 6.96 17.55
CA ASP A 29 -1.49 8.06 16.58
C ASP A 29 -1.86 9.42 17.21
N PRO A 30 -0.93 10.39 17.30
CA PRO A 30 -1.21 11.73 17.82
C PRO A 30 -2.23 12.54 17.01
N GLN A 31 -2.52 12.16 15.76
CA GLN A 31 -3.55 12.79 14.95
C GLN A 31 -4.97 12.32 15.30
N ALA A 32 -5.12 11.27 16.10
CA ALA A 32 -6.42 10.74 16.49
C ALA A 32 -7.01 11.46 17.70
N SER A 33 -8.34 11.62 17.70
CA SER A 33 -9.09 12.28 18.78
C SER A 33 -9.00 11.55 20.14
N ASN A 34 -8.72 10.24 20.11
CA ASN A 34 -8.58 9.38 21.28
C ASN A 34 -7.12 8.89 21.49
N TYR A 35 -6.14 9.64 20.99
CA TYR A 35 -4.71 9.35 21.20
C TYR A 35 -4.39 9.09 22.68
N ASN A 36 -3.68 8.00 22.95
CA ASN A 36 -3.19 7.67 24.28
C ASN A 36 -1.65 7.74 24.30
N PRO A 37 -1.03 8.75 24.96
CA PRO A 37 0.42 8.89 25.00
C PRO A 37 1.14 7.77 25.78
N ASN A 38 0.41 6.93 26.53
CA ASN A 38 0.95 5.77 27.20
C ASN A 38 0.82 4.48 26.36
N ALA A 39 0.07 4.51 25.25
CA ALA A 39 -0.02 3.36 24.36
C ALA A 39 1.32 3.15 23.66
N THR A 40 1.79 1.90 23.68
CA THR A 40 3.05 1.47 23.05
C THR A 40 2.81 0.37 22.01
N GLN A 41 1.56 -0.11 21.89
CA GLN A 41 1.10 -1.02 20.85
C GLN A 41 -0.22 -0.49 20.31
N ASN A 42 -0.32 -0.37 18.99
CA ASN A 42 -1.57 0.01 18.33
C ASN A 42 -2.56 -1.16 18.40
N ASP A 43 -3.78 -0.88 18.84
CA ASP A 43 -4.87 -1.85 18.90
C ASP A 43 -5.99 -1.57 17.87
N GLY A 44 -5.73 -0.66 16.93
CA GLY A 44 -6.64 -0.27 15.86
C GLY A 44 -7.83 0.56 16.33
N SER A 45 -7.80 1.08 17.57
CA SER A 45 -8.89 1.86 18.17
C SER A 45 -8.88 3.35 17.81
N CYS A 46 -7.89 3.85 17.06
CA CYS A 46 -7.78 5.27 16.72
C CYS A 46 -9.04 5.80 15.99
N VAL A 47 -9.55 6.93 16.46
CA VAL A 47 -10.73 7.62 15.91
C VAL A 47 -10.31 8.95 15.33
N TYR A 48 -10.58 9.14 14.04
CA TYR A 48 -10.25 10.35 13.30
C TYR A 48 -11.50 11.19 13.00
N ASP A 49 -11.33 12.50 13.04
CA ASP A 49 -12.38 13.42 12.61
C ASP A 49 -12.64 13.32 11.09
N PRO A 50 -13.87 13.61 10.64
CA PRO A 50 -14.19 13.65 9.22
C PRO A 50 -13.23 14.56 8.46
N THR A 51 -12.53 14.00 7.47
CA THR A 51 -11.57 14.72 6.64
C THR A 51 -12.14 14.84 5.22
N PHE A 52 -12.14 16.05 4.67
CA PHE A 52 -12.58 16.33 3.30
C PHE A 52 -11.39 16.83 2.50
N TYR A 53 -11.15 16.25 1.33
CA TYR A 53 -10.05 16.60 0.46
C TYR A 53 -10.49 16.52 -1.00
N THR A 54 -10.08 17.49 -1.82
CA THR A 54 -10.31 17.43 -3.28
C THR A 54 -9.00 17.07 -3.96
N PRO A 55 -8.89 15.87 -4.57
CA PRO A 55 -7.74 15.50 -5.37
C PRO A 55 -7.46 16.52 -6.48
N THR A 56 -6.17 16.70 -6.81
CA THR A 56 -5.75 17.60 -7.88
C THR A 56 -6.03 16.95 -9.22
N LEU A 57 -6.88 17.55 -10.05
CA LEU A 57 -7.12 17.11 -11.42
C LEU A 57 -5.82 17.23 -12.24
N ILE A 58 -5.42 16.13 -12.88
CA ILE A 58 -4.32 16.10 -13.85
C ILE A 58 -4.88 16.34 -15.25
N ALA A 59 -5.86 15.53 -15.64
CA ALA A 59 -6.42 15.56 -16.98
C ALA A 59 -7.82 14.96 -17.03
N GLN A 60 -8.57 15.31 -18.07
CA GLN A 60 -9.60 14.43 -18.62
C GLN A 60 -8.89 13.34 -19.43
N LEU A 61 -9.17 12.07 -19.12
CA LEU A 61 -8.57 10.96 -19.86
C LEU A 61 -9.09 10.92 -21.31
N PRO A 62 -8.31 10.38 -22.27
CA PRO A 62 -8.75 10.29 -23.66
C PRO A 62 -10.01 9.43 -23.81
N ALA A 63 -10.84 9.73 -24.83
CA ALA A 63 -12.09 9.01 -25.12
C ALA A 63 -11.92 7.52 -25.51
N ALA A 64 -10.67 7.07 -25.71
CA ALA A 64 -10.36 5.65 -25.86
C ALA A 64 -10.35 4.89 -24.52
N ILE A 65 -10.49 5.63 -23.41
CA ILE A 65 -10.50 5.12 -22.05
C ILE A 65 -11.75 5.70 -21.36
N ASP A 66 -12.95 5.27 -21.76
CA ASP A 66 -14.22 5.76 -21.19
C ASP A 66 -14.51 5.07 -19.84
N GLU A 67 -14.00 3.85 -19.63
CA GLU A 67 -14.34 2.93 -18.52
C GLU A 67 -13.05 2.50 -17.77
N ALA A 68 -12.18 3.46 -17.41
CA ALA A 68 -10.94 3.21 -16.68
C ALA A 68 -11.20 2.52 -15.33
N SER A 69 -11.07 1.19 -15.28
CA SER A 69 -11.47 0.39 -14.11
C SER A 69 -10.31 0.19 -13.12
N GLY A 70 -9.15 -0.29 -13.59
CA GLY A 70 -7.97 -0.53 -12.74
C GLY A 70 -6.81 0.42 -13.02
N LEU A 71 -5.93 0.64 -12.03
CA LEU A 71 -4.72 1.45 -12.19
C LEU A 71 -3.50 0.79 -11.55
N ALA A 72 -2.35 0.79 -12.23
CA ALA A 72 -1.07 0.38 -11.65
C ALA A 72 0.05 1.36 -12.03
N PHE A 73 1.14 1.35 -11.26
CA PHE A 73 2.31 2.17 -11.53
C PHE A 73 3.55 1.29 -11.74
N PHE A 74 4.13 1.32 -12.95
CA PHE A 74 5.44 0.72 -13.18
C PHE A 74 6.21 1.48 -14.27
N ASP A 75 7.55 1.45 -14.19
CA ASP A 75 8.44 2.15 -15.14
C ASP A 75 8.14 3.65 -15.31
N GLY A 76 7.71 4.30 -14.22
CA GLY A 76 7.38 5.73 -14.22
C GLY A 76 6.09 6.08 -14.97
N ARG A 77 5.31 5.09 -15.37
CA ARG A 77 4.06 5.24 -16.12
C ARG A 77 2.90 4.70 -15.30
N LEU A 78 1.71 5.25 -15.58
CA LEU A 78 0.46 4.62 -15.15
C LEU A 78 0.01 3.62 -16.19
N ILE A 79 -0.62 2.55 -15.74
CA ILE A 79 -1.19 1.50 -16.57
C ILE A 79 -2.65 1.40 -16.20
N THR A 80 -3.53 1.36 -17.18
CA THR A 80 -4.98 1.20 -16.99
C THR A 80 -5.53 0.21 -18.01
N HIS A 81 -6.74 -0.29 -17.77
CA HIS A 81 -7.56 -0.98 -18.77
C HIS A 81 -8.99 -0.40 -18.75
N GLU A 82 -9.77 -0.76 -19.76
CA GLU A 82 -11.22 -0.57 -19.75
C GLU A 82 -11.90 -1.75 -19.02
N ASP A 83 -13.11 -1.52 -18.54
CA ASP A 83 -13.96 -2.52 -17.85
C ASP A 83 -14.44 -3.66 -18.78
N GLY A 84 -15.14 -4.64 -18.19
CA GLY A 84 -15.71 -5.83 -18.82
C GLY A 84 -16.36 -5.61 -20.19
N GLY A 85 -16.09 -6.50 -21.14
CA GLY A 85 -16.67 -6.47 -22.49
C GLY A 85 -15.97 -5.53 -23.49
N ASN A 86 -14.91 -4.83 -23.06
CA ASN A 86 -14.00 -4.09 -23.94
C ASN A 86 -12.80 -4.94 -24.41
N ASP A 87 -12.04 -4.42 -25.37
CA ASP A 87 -10.82 -5.07 -25.89
C ASP A 87 -9.83 -5.41 -24.76
N GLU A 88 -9.10 -6.52 -24.88
CA GLU A 88 -8.11 -6.99 -23.90
C GLU A 88 -6.80 -6.19 -24.01
N LYS A 89 -6.86 -4.90 -23.66
CA LYS A 89 -5.77 -3.94 -23.82
C LYS A 89 -5.40 -3.29 -22.51
N LEU A 90 -4.09 -3.09 -22.35
CA LEU A 90 -3.52 -2.17 -21.37
C LEU A 90 -3.12 -0.87 -22.07
N TYR A 91 -3.40 0.24 -21.41
CA TYR A 91 -2.99 1.58 -21.84
C TYR A 91 -1.93 2.12 -20.90
N GLN A 92 -0.79 2.54 -21.44
CA GLN A 92 0.22 3.28 -20.68
C GLN A 92 -0.08 4.76 -20.75
N LEU A 93 -0.16 5.42 -19.60
CA LEU A 93 -0.47 6.84 -19.49
C LEU A 93 0.71 7.64 -18.95
N ASP A 94 0.87 8.84 -19.48
CA ASP A 94 1.76 9.85 -18.94
C ASP A 94 1.22 10.39 -17.61
N THR A 95 2.03 10.34 -16.56
CA THR A 95 1.65 10.71 -15.18
C THR A 95 1.36 12.21 -15.01
N THR A 96 1.77 13.05 -15.96
CA THR A 96 1.65 14.52 -15.88
C THR A 96 0.54 15.08 -16.76
N THR A 97 0.20 14.39 -17.83
CA THR A 97 -0.76 14.85 -18.84
C THR A 97 -1.95 13.91 -19.02
N GLY A 98 -1.89 12.67 -18.51
CA GLY A 98 -2.91 11.64 -18.74
C GLY A 98 -2.98 11.15 -20.19
N ALA A 99 -2.01 11.51 -21.04
CA ALA A 99 -2.00 11.10 -22.44
C ALA A 99 -1.65 9.61 -22.57
N VAL A 100 -2.32 8.93 -23.50
CA VAL A 100 -1.96 7.56 -23.88
C VAL A 100 -0.63 7.58 -24.61
N LEU A 101 0.35 6.88 -24.07
CA LEU A 101 1.70 6.72 -24.61
C LEU A 101 1.79 5.49 -25.51
N THR A 102 1.17 4.38 -25.10
CA THR A 102 1.24 3.09 -25.80
C THR A 102 0.04 2.23 -25.40
N GLU A 103 -0.42 1.41 -26.33
CA GLU A 103 -1.45 0.39 -26.14
C GLU A 103 -0.81 -0.98 -26.30
N LEU A 104 -1.18 -1.93 -25.44
CA LEU A 104 -0.68 -3.30 -25.50
C LEU A 104 -1.84 -4.28 -25.37
N THR A 105 -2.07 -5.06 -26.41
CA THR A 105 -3.02 -6.19 -26.37
C THR A 105 -2.43 -7.34 -25.56
N ILE A 106 -3.24 -7.92 -24.67
CA ILE A 106 -2.89 -9.09 -23.87
C ILE A 106 -3.44 -10.34 -24.55
N PRO A 107 -2.61 -11.09 -25.29
CA PRO A 107 -3.08 -12.26 -26.01
C PRO A 107 -3.57 -13.33 -25.04
N LEU A 108 -4.60 -14.08 -25.44
CA LEU A 108 -5.15 -15.22 -24.69
C LEU A 108 -5.84 -14.86 -23.36
N ALA A 109 -5.91 -13.58 -23.00
CA ALA A 109 -6.84 -13.14 -22.00
C ALA A 109 -8.24 -12.96 -22.62
N ASP A 110 -9.26 -13.05 -21.76
CA ASP A 110 -10.65 -12.74 -22.06
C ASP A 110 -11.07 -11.69 -21.03
N ASN A 111 -11.58 -10.54 -21.50
CA ASN A 111 -12.08 -9.48 -20.64
C ASN A 111 -13.56 -9.73 -20.31
N VAL A 112 -13.78 -10.73 -19.45
CA VAL A 112 -15.13 -11.06 -18.99
C VAL A 112 -15.64 -9.95 -18.05
N ASP A 113 -14.84 -9.59 -17.04
CA ASP A 113 -15.15 -8.51 -16.10
C ASP A 113 -13.84 -8.04 -15.43
N TRP A 114 -13.01 -7.28 -16.16
CA TRP A 114 -11.75 -6.74 -15.64
C TRP A 114 -11.99 -5.53 -14.75
N GLU A 115 -11.56 -5.63 -13.49
CA GLU A 115 -11.89 -4.64 -12.47
C GLU A 115 -10.67 -3.80 -12.06
N ASP A 116 -9.61 -4.44 -11.53
CA ASP A 116 -8.49 -3.71 -10.94
C ASP A 116 -7.13 -4.24 -11.41
N LEU A 117 -6.08 -3.46 -11.13
CA LEU A 117 -4.69 -3.83 -11.35
C LEU A 117 -3.90 -3.87 -10.04
N ALA A 118 -2.99 -4.83 -9.94
CA ALA A 118 -2.02 -4.87 -8.85
C ALA A 118 -0.62 -5.11 -9.41
N GLU A 119 0.41 -4.77 -8.62
CA GLU A 119 1.79 -4.94 -9.04
C GLU A 119 2.67 -5.55 -7.95
N SER A 120 3.64 -6.35 -8.40
CA SER A 120 4.79 -6.80 -7.63
C SER A 120 6.06 -6.38 -8.39
N PRO A 121 7.26 -6.47 -7.79
CA PRO A 121 8.50 -6.10 -8.48
C PRO A 121 8.65 -6.70 -9.89
N ASP A 122 8.24 -7.96 -10.07
CA ASP A 122 8.43 -8.69 -11.33
C ASP A 122 7.17 -8.83 -12.20
N TYR A 123 5.98 -8.66 -11.61
CA TYR A 123 4.71 -8.96 -12.28
C TYR A 123 3.68 -7.85 -12.17
N LEU A 124 2.91 -7.68 -13.22
CA LEU A 124 1.62 -6.99 -13.22
C LEU A 124 0.51 -8.03 -13.11
N PHE A 125 -0.54 -7.72 -12.36
CA PHE A 125 -1.72 -8.57 -12.21
C PHE A 125 -2.95 -7.83 -12.73
N ILE A 126 -3.84 -8.55 -13.42
CA ILE A 126 -5.13 -8.04 -13.90
C ILE A 126 -6.23 -8.88 -13.26
N GLY A 127 -7.15 -8.25 -12.54
CA GLY A 127 -8.28 -8.92 -11.92
C GLY A 127 -9.45 -9.10 -12.87
N ASP A 128 -9.74 -10.33 -13.29
CA ASP A 128 -10.98 -10.70 -14.01
C ASP A 128 -11.91 -11.40 -13.03
N PHE A 129 -12.57 -10.59 -12.20
CA PHE A 129 -13.29 -11.07 -11.03
C PHE A 129 -14.53 -10.26 -10.65
N GLY A 130 -14.91 -9.28 -11.47
CA GLY A 130 -16.20 -8.59 -11.35
C GLY A 130 -17.34 -9.59 -11.34
N ASN A 131 -18.31 -9.39 -10.44
CA ASN A 131 -19.33 -10.39 -10.14
C ASN A 131 -20.57 -9.76 -9.49
N ASN A 132 -21.13 -8.71 -10.12
CA ASN A 132 -22.26 -7.98 -9.54
C ASN A 132 -23.51 -8.87 -9.29
N ALA A 133 -23.67 -9.96 -10.03
CA ALA A 133 -24.74 -10.94 -9.84
C ALA A 133 -24.42 -12.03 -8.81
N GLY A 134 -23.18 -12.12 -8.31
CA GLY A 134 -22.78 -13.06 -7.27
C GLY A 134 -22.81 -14.53 -7.70
N ASN A 135 -22.72 -14.82 -8.99
CA ASN A 135 -22.92 -16.15 -9.55
C ASN A 135 -21.76 -16.67 -10.43
N ARG A 136 -20.70 -15.87 -10.63
CA ARG A 136 -19.51 -16.34 -11.35
C ARG A 136 -18.80 -17.45 -10.58
N THR A 137 -18.30 -18.42 -11.34
CA THR A 137 -17.55 -19.59 -10.83
C THR A 137 -16.18 -19.73 -11.48
N ASP A 138 -15.80 -18.74 -12.28
CA ASP A 138 -14.63 -18.70 -13.14
C ASP A 138 -13.72 -17.50 -12.83
N LEU A 139 -13.80 -16.96 -11.61
CA LEU A 139 -13.00 -15.81 -11.18
C LEU A 139 -11.51 -16.11 -11.35
N LYS A 140 -10.77 -15.16 -11.89
CA LYS A 140 -9.34 -15.33 -12.16
C LYS A 140 -8.57 -14.02 -12.07
N ILE A 141 -7.26 -14.16 -11.98
CA ILE A 141 -6.30 -13.07 -12.06
C ILE A 141 -5.26 -13.47 -13.10
N TYR A 142 -5.06 -12.61 -14.10
CA TYR A 142 -3.96 -12.78 -15.04
C TYR A 142 -2.68 -12.24 -14.43
N ARG A 143 -1.57 -12.96 -14.59
CA ARG A 143 -0.24 -12.55 -14.14
C ARG A 143 0.68 -12.40 -15.34
N LEU A 144 1.26 -11.21 -15.49
CA LEU A 144 2.07 -10.80 -16.64
C LEU A 144 3.48 -10.45 -16.16
N ASN A 145 4.51 -11.01 -16.81
CA ASN A 145 5.89 -10.62 -16.51
C ASN A 145 6.16 -9.19 -17.00
N LYS A 146 6.67 -8.32 -16.12
CA LYS A 146 6.93 -6.91 -16.48
C LYS A 146 8.01 -6.75 -17.54
N ASN A 147 9.01 -7.62 -17.61
CA ASN A 147 10.02 -7.55 -18.67
C ASN A 147 9.42 -7.86 -20.04
N ASP A 148 8.48 -8.80 -20.10
CA ASP A 148 7.77 -9.14 -21.33
C ASP A 148 6.84 -8.00 -21.76
N LEU A 149 6.17 -7.35 -20.80
CA LEU A 149 5.38 -6.12 -21.05
C LEU A 149 6.27 -5.00 -21.64
N LEU A 150 7.45 -4.78 -21.07
CA LEU A 150 8.42 -3.80 -21.58
C LEU A 150 8.98 -4.18 -22.95
N ALA A 151 9.04 -5.48 -23.27
CA ALA A 151 9.41 -5.97 -24.59
C ALA A 151 8.25 -5.88 -25.61
N GLY A 152 7.05 -5.49 -25.19
CA GLY A 152 5.89 -5.26 -26.04
C GLY A 152 5.04 -6.50 -26.31
N SER A 153 5.21 -7.59 -25.54
CA SER A 153 4.35 -8.77 -25.63
C SER A 153 4.48 -9.61 -24.37
N ALA A 154 3.37 -9.80 -23.63
CA ALA A 154 3.33 -10.67 -22.45
C ALA A 154 2.20 -11.68 -22.60
N VAL A 155 2.52 -12.97 -22.45
CA VAL A 155 1.53 -14.03 -22.37
C VAL A 155 1.11 -14.18 -20.91
N PRO A 156 -0.19 -14.06 -20.59
CA PRO A 156 -0.64 -14.16 -19.22
C PRO A 156 -0.54 -15.60 -18.69
N GLU A 157 -0.06 -15.73 -17.46
CA GLU A 157 -0.34 -16.89 -16.62
C GLU A 157 -1.65 -16.67 -15.87
N VAL A 158 -2.35 -17.75 -15.49
CA VAL A 158 -3.68 -17.65 -14.87
C VAL A 158 -3.64 -18.13 -13.42
N ILE A 159 -4.20 -17.32 -12.53
CA ILE A 159 -4.48 -17.64 -11.14
C ILE A 159 -6.00 -17.72 -11.01
N GLU A 160 -6.56 -18.92 -10.97
CA GLU A 160 -8.00 -19.12 -10.78
C GLU A 160 -8.32 -19.16 -9.28
N PHE A 161 -9.48 -18.66 -8.87
CA PHE A 161 -9.87 -18.74 -7.47
C PHE A 161 -11.37 -18.83 -7.23
N SER A 162 -11.73 -19.27 -6.03
CA SER A 162 -13.06 -19.15 -5.45
C SER A 162 -12.99 -18.58 -4.04
N PHE A 163 -14.06 -17.93 -3.58
CA PHE A 163 -14.14 -17.44 -2.20
C PHE A 163 -14.36 -18.60 -1.22
N SER A 164 -13.62 -18.60 -0.11
CA SER A 164 -13.68 -19.67 0.90
C SER A 164 -15.06 -19.87 1.53
N ASP A 165 -15.92 -18.86 1.50
CA ASP A 165 -17.22 -18.84 2.18
C ASP A 165 -18.43 -18.68 1.24
N GLN A 166 -18.22 -18.62 -0.09
CA GLN A 166 -19.32 -18.58 -1.05
C GLN A 166 -19.87 -19.98 -1.34
N THR A 167 -21.12 -20.23 -0.96
CA THR A 167 -21.80 -21.50 -1.23
C THR A 167 -23.06 -21.38 -2.07
N ASP A 168 -23.54 -20.15 -2.30
CA ASP A 168 -24.73 -19.85 -3.10
C ASP A 168 -24.30 -19.04 -4.33
N PHE A 169 -24.74 -19.51 -5.51
CA PHE A 169 -24.48 -18.91 -6.82
C PHE A 169 -25.80 -18.59 -7.54
N THR A 170 -26.91 -18.48 -6.79
CA THR A 170 -28.17 -17.99 -7.32
C THR A 170 -28.00 -16.52 -7.71
N PRO A 171 -28.21 -16.15 -8.99
CA PRO A 171 -27.96 -14.77 -9.44
C PRO A 171 -28.80 -13.76 -8.68
N ALA A 172 -28.13 -12.76 -8.10
CA ALA A 172 -28.72 -11.68 -7.31
C ALA A 172 -27.99 -10.36 -7.62
N GLN A 173 -28.39 -9.71 -8.71
CA GLN A 173 -27.80 -8.44 -9.17
C GLN A 173 -27.77 -7.41 -8.06
N ASN A 174 -26.57 -6.93 -7.73
CA ASN A 174 -26.33 -5.89 -6.72
C ASN A 174 -27.02 -6.20 -5.38
N ALA A 175 -27.14 -7.48 -5.05
CA ALA A 175 -27.86 -7.98 -3.87
C ALA A 175 -27.12 -9.17 -3.25
N ASN A 176 -25.78 -9.12 -3.29
CA ASN A 176 -24.87 -10.11 -2.73
C ASN A 176 -23.58 -9.43 -2.21
N ASN A 177 -22.68 -10.21 -1.60
CA ASN A 177 -21.41 -9.74 -1.03
C ASN A 177 -20.19 -10.49 -1.63
N TYR A 178 -20.35 -11.04 -2.83
CA TYR A 178 -19.33 -11.82 -3.56
C TYR A 178 -18.92 -11.15 -4.88
N ASP A 179 -19.28 -9.88 -5.02
CA ASP A 179 -18.71 -8.98 -6.01
C ASP A 179 -17.32 -8.53 -5.54
N CYS A 180 -16.33 -8.53 -6.41
CA CYS A 180 -14.95 -8.23 -6.08
C CYS A 180 -14.44 -7.26 -7.10
N GLU A 181 -13.91 -6.13 -6.64
CA GLU A 181 -13.45 -5.09 -7.56
C GLU A 181 -12.10 -4.51 -7.18
N ALA A 182 -11.51 -4.91 -6.05
CA ALA A 182 -10.26 -4.33 -5.59
C ALA A 182 -9.29 -5.38 -5.10
N PHE A 183 -8.01 -5.22 -5.42
CA PHE A 183 -6.96 -6.11 -4.90
C PHE A 183 -5.57 -5.48 -4.96
N LEU A 184 -4.64 -6.00 -4.16
CA LEU A 184 -3.26 -5.51 -4.14
C LEU A 184 -2.20 -6.60 -3.96
N TRP A 185 -1.00 -6.23 -4.41
CA TRP A 185 0.32 -6.79 -4.15
C TRP A 185 0.81 -6.63 -2.71
N LEU A 186 0.80 -7.63 -1.81
CA LEU A 186 1.51 -7.46 -0.52
C LEU A 186 2.38 -8.65 -0.15
N ASN A 187 3.69 -8.39 -0.06
CA ASN A 187 4.76 -9.34 0.28
C ASN A 187 4.91 -10.50 -0.70
N ASP A 188 4.00 -11.47 -0.67
CA ASP A 188 4.03 -12.69 -1.50
C ASP A 188 2.62 -13.13 -1.95
N SER A 189 1.60 -12.37 -1.54
CA SER A 189 0.21 -12.77 -1.61
C SER A 189 -0.63 -11.67 -2.25
N LEU A 190 -1.73 -12.09 -2.90
CA LEU A 190 -2.76 -11.19 -3.40
C LEU A 190 -3.80 -10.99 -2.31
N HIS A 191 -4.10 -9.74 -2.01
CA HIS A 191 -5.10 -9.32 -1.02
C HIS A 191 -6.30 -8.76 -1.76
N LEU A 192 -7.46 -9.39 -1.64
CA LEU A 192 -8.68 -9.03 -2.38
C LEU A 192 -9.70 -8.40 -1.44
N PHE A 193 -10.45 -7.43 -1.95
CA PHE A 193 -11.44 -6.65 -1.22
C PHE A 193 -12.77 -6.68 -1.97
N SER A 194 -13.81 -7.21 -1.33
CA SER A 194 -15.12 -7.31 -1.96
C SER A 194 -15.88 -5.98 -1.99
N LYS A 195 -16.71 -5.80 -3.02
CA LYS A 195 -17.70 -4.74 -3.17
C LYS A 195 -19.05 -5.22 -2.65
N ASN A 196 -19.27 -5.12 -1.35
CA ASN A 196 -20.53 -5.65 -0.78
C ASN A 196 -21.71 -4.74 -1.11
N TRP A 197 -22.78 -5.34 -1.61
CA TRP A 197 -24.02 -4.62 -1.90
C TRP A 197 -25.02 -4.63 -0.75
N LEU A 198 -25.01 -5.66 0.11
CA LEU A 198 -26.03 -5.82 1.16
C LEU A 198 -25.71 -5.10 2.46
N ASP A 199 -24.44 -5.10 2.86
CA ASP A 199 -24.03 -4.61 4.19
C ASP A 199 -23.05 -3.43 4.18
N PHE A 200 -22.67 -2.95 2.99
CA PHE A 200 -21.76 -1.81 2.80
C PHE A 200 -20.40 -1.99 3.49
N LYS A 201 -19.99 -3.24 3.70
CA LYS A 201 -18.66 -3.61 4.16
C LYS A 201 -17.75 -3.94 2.97
N THR A 202 -16.50 -4.19 3.27
CA THR A 202 -15.62 -4.97 2.40
C THR A 202 -15.09 -6.16 3.18
N ARG A 203 -15.03 -7.34 2.55
CA ARG A 203 -14.37 -8.51 3.11
C ARG A 203 -12.97 -8.59 2.51
N HIS A 204 -12.00 -8.91 3.36
CA HIS A 204 -10.61 -9.09 2.97
C HIS A 204 -10.31 -10.58 2.81
N TYR A 205 -9.87 -10.96 1.62
CA TYR A 205 -9.42 -12.31 1.29
C TYR A 205 -7.94 -12.33 0.92
N VAL A 206 -7.30 -13.49 1.10
CA VAL A 206 -5.89 -13.67 0.71
C VAL A 206 -5.71 -14.99 -0.05
N LEU A 207 -4.98 -14.94 -1.16
CA LEU A 207 -4.47 -16.11 -1.89
C LEU A 207 -3.03 -15.91 -2.37
N ALA A 208 -2.37 -17.01 -2.76
CA ALA A 208 -1.00 -16.98 -3.25
C ALA A 208 -0.92 -16.31 -4.64
N ALA A 209 0.13 -15.52 -4.88
CA ALA A 209 0.36 -14.84 -6.16
C ALA A 209 0.98 -15.75 -7.25
N THR A 210 0.60 -17.02 -7.28
CA THR A 210 1.17 -18.06 -8.15
C THR A 210 0.12 -18.72 -9.04
N PRO A 211 0.42 -19.10 -10.29
CA PRO A 211 -0.54 -19.71 -11.21
C PRO A 211 -1.13 -21.01 -10.67
N GLY A 212 -2.35 -21.31 -11.11
CA GLY A 212 -3.11 -22.48 -10.67
C GLY A 212 -4.41 -22.10 -9.97
N THR A 213 -5.08 -23.09 -9.41
CA THR A 213 -6.39 -22.93 -8.75
C THR A 213 -6.23 -22.77 -7.25
N HIS A 214 -6.80 -21.70 -6.68
CA HIS A 214 -6.70 -21.35 -5.27
C HIS A 214 -8.06 -21.18 -4.61
N ILE A 215 -8.06 -21.16 -3.28
CA ILE A 215 -9.22 -20.74 -2.48
C ILE A 215 -8.81 -19.47 -1.75
N ALA A 216 -9.46 -18.35 -2.08
CA ALA A 216 -9.25 -17.07 -1.42
C ALA A 216 -9.77 -17.15 0.02
N GLN A 217 -8.85 -17.08 0.99
CA GLN A 217 -9.17 -17.27 2.41
C GLN A 217 -9.71 -15.98 3.01
N LEU A 218 -10.94 -15.98 3.50
CA LEU A 218 -11.51 -14.86 4.25
C LEU A 218 -10.68 -14.60 5.51
N ARG A 219 -10.23 -13.35 5.71
CA ARG A 219 -9.43 -12.94 6.86
C ARG A 219 -10.23 -12.09 7.84
N ASP A 220 -10.88 -11.04 7.35
CA ASP A 220 -11.66 -10.12 8.17
C ASP A 220 -12.59 -9.25 7.29
N SER A 221 -13.27 -8.28 7.88
CA SER A 221 -14.11 -7.30 7.17
C SER A 221 -14.06 -5.91 7.81
N LEU A 222 -14.24 -4.87 6.98
CA LEU A 222 -14.33 -3.48 7.43
C LEU A 222 -15.67 -2.88 6.99
N ASN A 223 -16.36 -2.17 7.90
CA ASN A 223 -17.51 -1.35 7.51
C ASN A 223 -17.02 -0.06 6.85
N VAL A 224 -16.99 -0.06 5.52
CA VAL A 224 -16.52 1.06 4.71
C VAL A 224 -17.61 2.09 4.44
N GLN A 225 -18.88 1.72 4.70
CA GLN A 225 -20.08 2.51 4.45
C GLN A 225 -20.21 2.89 2.97
N GLY A 226 -19.95 1.92 2.08
CA GLY A 226 -20.03 2.07 0.63
C GLY A 226 -19.53 0.85 -0.12
N GLN A 227 -19.15 1.06 -1.37
CA GLN A 227 -18.64 0.11 -2.35
C GLN A 227 -17.15 0.40 -2.55
N ILE A 228 -16.31 -0.62 -2.38
CA ILE A 228 -14.88 -0.53 -2.73
C ILE A 228 -14.72 -0.84 -4.21
N THR A 229 -13.83 -0.10 -4.86
CA THR A 229 -13.60 -0.15 -6.32
C THR A 229 -12.14 -0.36 -6.70
N ALA A 230 -11.19 0.09 -5.88
CA ALA A 230 -9.77 -0.27 -6.06
C ALA A 230 -9.02 -0.30 -4.75
N ALA A 231 -7.87 -0.96 -4.76
CA ALA A 231 -6.94 -0.97 -3.65
C ALA A 231 -5.50 -0.89 -4.14
N ASP A 232 -4.66 -0.13 -3.44
CA ASP A 232 -3.22 -0.18 -3.69
C ASP A 232 -2.44 0.06 -2.41
N VAL A 233 -1.14 -0.25 -2.44
CA VAL A 233 -0.24 -0.16 -1.31
C VAL A 233 0.99 0.66 -1.66
N THR A 234 1.39 1.55 -0.75
CA THR A 234 2.66 2.27 -0.87
C THR A 234 3.84 1.33 -0.65
N ALA A 235 5.03 1.73 -1.13
CA ALA A 235 6.26 0.95 -0.92
C ALA A 235 6.60 0.71 0.58
N ASP A 236 6.11 1.57 1.48
CA ASP A 236 6.26 1.43 2.94
C ASP A 236 5.10 0.67 3.62
N GLY A 237 4.16 0.12 2.86
CA GLY A 237 3.13 -0.79 3.35
C GLY A 237 1.84 -0.14 3.84
N ARG A 238 1.60 1.14 3.55
CA ARG A 238 0.32 1.81 3.84
C ARG A 238 -0.65 1.49 2.71
N ILE A 239 -1.84 1.03 3.04
CA ILE A 239 -2.85 0.63 2.05
C ILE A 239 -3.88 1.75 1.92
N ALA A 240 -4.36 1.97 0.69
CA ALA A 240 -5.54 2.76 0.44
C ALA A 240 -6.62 1.92 -0.26
N LEU A 241 -7.87 2.07 0.18
CA LEU A 241 -9.05 1.49 -0.48
C LEU A 241 -9.91 2.63 -1.01
N LEU A 242 -10.04 2.71 -2.33
CA LEU A 242 -10.89 3.66 -3.03
C LEU A 242 -12.31 3.11 -3.10
N GLY A 243 -13.29 4.01 -3.05
CA GLY A 243 -14.67 3.62 -3.22
C GLY A 243 -15.62 4.79 -3.23
N TYR A 244 -16.90 4.47 -3.33
CA TYR A 244 -17.98 5.45 -3.23
C TYR A 244 -19.18 4.89 -2.49
N ASN A 245 -20.04 5.76 -2.00
CA ASN A 245 -21.30 5.36 -1.40
C ASN A 245 -22.42 5.49 -2.43
N VAL A 246 -23.03 4.38 -2.86
CA VAL A 246 -24.13 4.38 -3.85
C VAL A 246 -25.35 5.22 -3.44
N SER A 247 -25.56 5.45 -2.14
CA SER A 247 -26.70 6.24 -1.64
C SER A 247 -26.45 7.75 -1.67
N THR A 248 -25.20 8.19 -1.51
CA THR A 248 -24.84 9.62 -1.44
C THR A 248 -24.02 10.10 -2.64
N SER A 249 -23.53 9.17 -3.47
CA SER A 249 -22.54 9.40 -4.53
C SER A 249 -21.24 10.05 -4.03
N GLU A 250 -20.96 9.95 -2.73
CA GLU A 250 -19.73 10.44 -2.12
C GLU A 250 -18.60 9.45 -2.39
N ALA A 251 -17.53 9.93 -3.02
CA ALA A 251 -16.29 9.21 -3.17
C ALA A 251 -15.48 9.30 -1.87
N PHE A 252 -14.75 8.24 -1.53
CA PHE A 252 -13.92 8.19 -0.35
C PHE A 252 -12.64 7.38 -0.57
N LEU A 253 -11.68 7.61 0.31
CA LEU A 253 -10.46 6.82 0.44
C LEU A 253 -10.33 6.35 1.89
N TRP A 254 -10.27 5.05 2.12
CA TRP A 254 -9.86 4.49 3.40
C TRP A 254 -8.35 4.28 3.41
N LEU A 255 -7.66 4.87 4.38
CA LEU A 255 -6.24 4.69 4.62
C LEU A 255 -6.05 3.71 5.77
N LEU A 256 -5.28 2.66 5.52
CA LEU A 256 -4.94 1.60 6.48
C LEU A 256 -3.42 1.62 6.71
N PHE A 257 -3.00 1.80 7.97
CA PHE A 257 -1.60 1.93 8.33
C PHE A 257 -1.35 1.48 9.77
N ASP A 258 -0.08 1.28 10.14
CA ASP A 258 0.30 0.81 11.49
C ASP A 258 -0.41 -0.51 11.89
N PHE A 259 -0.57 -1.42 10.93
CA PHE A 259 -1.12 -2.77 11.13
C PHE A 259 0.00 -3.82 11.22
N GLU A 260 -0.31 -4.98 11.81
CA GLU A 260 0.69 -6.04 12.02
C GLU A 260 0.62 -7.11 10.92
N GLY A 261 1.71 -7.26 10.16
CA GLY A 261 1.84 -8.29 9.13
C GLY A 261 0.74 -8.18 8.06
N ASN A 262 -0.01 -9.26 7.84
CA ASN A 262 -1.07 -9.32 6.83
C ASN A 262 -2.47 -8.99 7.40
N GLN A 263 -2.57 -8.51 8.65
CA GLN A 263 -3.83 -8.15 9.30
C GLN A 263 -4.21 -6.69 8.99
N VAL A 264 -4.52 -6.41 7.72
CA VAL A 264 -4.63 -5.03 7.19
C VAL A 264 -5.65 -4.13 7.90
N PHE A 265 -6.64 -4.68 8.59
CA PHE A 265 -7.64 -3.93 9.37
C PHE A 265 -7.30 -3.78 10.87
N SER A 266 -6.20 -4.38 11.34
CA SER A 266 -5.84 -4.34 12.78
C SER A 266 -5.26 -3.01 13.23
N GLY A 267 -4.73 -2.20 12.30
CA GLY A 267 -4.08 -0.92 12.59
C GLY A 267 -5.03 0.28 12.51
N ASN A 268 -4.46 1.46 12.24
CA ASN A 268 -5.21 2.69 12.02
C ASN A 268 -6.05 2.62 10.75
N LYS A 269 -7.26 3.16 10.84
CA LYS A 269 -8.24 3.21 9.74
C LYS A 269 -8.78 4.63 9.66
N ARG A 270 -8.43 5.36 8.61
CA ARG A 270 -8.84 6.75 8.43
C ARG A 270 -9.58 6.93 7.11
N LYS A 271 -10.80 7.47 7.16
CA LYS A 271 -11.60 7.76 5.96
C LYS A 271 -11.42 9.22 5.53
N ILE A 272 -11.12 9.42 4.26
CA ILE A 272 -11.05 10.73 3.61
C ILE A 272 -12.21 10.82 2.62
N SER A 273 -13.03 11.86 2.72
CA SER A 273 -14.04 12.20 1.73
C SER A 273 -13.39 12.92 0.55
N LEU A 274 -13.59 12.42 -0.66
CA LEU A 274 -12.98 12.93 -1.89
C LEU A 274 -13.91 13.86 -2.70
N GLY A 275 -15.13 14.08 -2.20
CA GLY A 275 -16.19 14.81 -2.90
C GLY A 275 -17.23 13.88 -3.51
N THR A 276 -17.92 14.32 -4.55
CA THR A 276 -19.03 13.57 -5.16
C THR A 276 -18.75 13.23 -6.62
N ALA A 277 -19.66 12.50 -7.24
CA ALA A 277 -19.61 12.25 -8.68
C ALA A 277 -19.41 13.54 -9.51
N LEU A 278 -19.96 14.69 -9.10
CA LEU A 278 -19.79 15.96 -9.83
C LEU A 278 -18.33 16.42 -9.92
N THR A 279 -17.54 16.17 -8.88
CA THR A 279 -16.12 16.54 -8.84
C THR A 279 -15.25 15.41 -9.37
N MET A 280 -15.49 14.19 -8.91
CA MET A 280 -14.63 13.02 -9.16
C MET A 280 -15.02 12.20 -10.39
N SER A 281 -16.20 12.41 -11.00
CA SER A 281 -16.84 11.38 -11.83
C SER A 281 -17.01 10.08 -11.00
N GLN A 282 -16.96 8.89 -11.59
CA GLN A 282 -17.02 7.64 -10.82
C GLN A 282 -15.59 7.09 -10.66
N PRO A 283 -14.98 7.18 -9.46
CA PRO A 283 -13.60 6.75 -9.25
C PRO A 283 -13.52 5.23 -9.10
N GLU A 284 -12.74 4.61 -9.99
CA GLU A 284 -12.61 3.15 -10.07
C GLU A 284 -11.14 2.78 -9.79
N GLY A 285 -10.18 3.26 -10.56
CA GLY A 285 -8.76 2.88 -10.40
C GLY A 285 -7.94 3.69 -9.39
N LEU A 286 -7.03 3.02 -8.68
CA LEU A 286 -6.10 3.62 -7.70
C LEU A 286 -4.68 3.06 -7.87
N ALA A 287 -3.66 3.93 -7.91
CA ALA A 287 -2.26 3.48 -7.87
C ALA A 287 -1.35 4.46 -7.13
N PHE A 288 -0.34 3.96 -6.43
CA PHE A 288 0.74 4.74 -5.83
C PHE A 288 1.98 4.75 -6.72
N SER A 289 2.59 5.91 -6.89
CA SER A 289 3.97 5.96 -7.36
C SER A 289 4.94 5.46 -6.29
N TYR A 290 6.18 5.17 -6.71
CA TYR A 290 7.29 4.87 -5.78
C TYR A 290 7.56 5.97 -4.74
N SER A 291 7.12 7.20 -4.99
CA SER A 291 7.23 8.32 -4.05
C SER A 291 6.05 8.45 -3.09
N GLY A 292 5.04 7.56 -3.17
CA GLY A 292 3.82 7.63 -2.35
C GLY A 292 2.76 8.60 -2.85
N THR A 293 2.85 9.09 -4.09
CA THR A 293 1.78 9.90 -4.70
C THR A 293 0.67 8.96 -5.14
N ALA A 294 -0.55 9.15 -4.65
CA ALA A 294 -1.72 8.44 -5.11
C ALA A 294 -2.22 9.06 -6.43
N PHE A 295 -2.52 8.22 -7.41
CA PHE A 295 -3.23 8.54 -8.63
C PHE A 295 -4.60 7.86 -8.59
N ILE A 296 -5.63 8.57 -9.02
CA ILE A 296 -7.00 8.07 -9.07
C ILE A 296 -7.51 8.25 -10.49
N ALA A 297 -7.93 7.17 -11.11
CA ALA A 297 -8.64 7.17 -12.37
C ALA A 297 -10.14 7.05 -12.12
N SER A 298 -10.90 7.83 -12.86
CA SER A 298 -12.34 7.77 -12.83
C SER A 298 -12.88 7.54 -14.23
N GLU A 299 -13.86 6.66 -14.34
CA GLU A 299 -14.60 6.44 -15.56
C GLU A 299 -15.56 7.59 -15.87
N LYS A 300 -16.08 7.55 -17.10
CA LYS A 300 -17.11 8.44 -17.59
C LYS A 300 -18.45 8.09 -16.94
N PHE A 301 -18.93 8.99 -16.10
CA PHE A 301 -20.19 8.82 -15.40
C PHE A 301 -21.28 9.72 -15.97
N SER A 302 -22.20 9.14 -16.76
CA SER A 302 -23.26 9.88 -17.45
C SER A 302 -22.70 10.98 -18.38
N LEU A 303 -22.94 12.25 -18.09
CA LEU A 303 -22.40 13.41 -18.84
C LEU A 303 -21.04 13.89 -18.31
N LEU A 304 -20.53 13.28 -17.25
CA LEU A 304 -19.27 13.65 -16.62
C LEU A 304 -18.13 12.86 -17.28
N PRO A 305 -17.05 13.52 -17.70
CA PRO A 305 -15.96 12.84 -18.39
C PRO A 305 -15.12 11.99 -17.43
N GLN A 306 -14.46 10.99 -17.97
CA GLN A 306 -13.38 10.26 -17.33
C GLN A 306 -12.24 11.20 -16.94
N LYS A 307 -11.57 10.95 -15.82
CA LYS A 307 -10.57 11.88 -15.26
C LYS A 307 -9.43 11.13 -14.62
N LEU A 308 -8.28 11.80 -14.55
CA LEU A 308 -7.12 11.39 -13.78
C LEU A 308 -6.81 12.45 -12.72
N PHE A 309 -6.62 12.03 -11.49
CA PHE A 309 -6.28 12.87 -10.35
C PHE A 309 -4.99 12.42 -9.67
N LYS A 310 -4.44 13.30 -8.84
CA LYS A 310 -3.42 12.94 -7.85
C LYS A 310 -3.67 13.55 -6.48
N MET A 311 -3.14 12.88 -5.46
CA MET A 311 -3.08 13.38 -4.08
C MET A 311 -1.90 12.79 -3.32
N ASN A 312 -1.56 13.40 -2.18
CA ASN A 312 -0.59 12.87 -1.23
C ASN A 312 -1.33 12.45 0.05
N ILE A 313 -0.93 11.33 0.66
CA ILE A 313 -1.59 10.78 1.85
C ILE A 313 -0.76 10.94 3.14
N ASP A 314 0.47 11.46 3.02
CA ASP A 314 1.45 11.53 4.10
C ASP A 314 0.97 12.40 5.25
N GLU A 315 0.25 13.48 4.96
CA GLU A 315 -0.30 14.37 5.98
C GLU A 315 -1.23 13.64 6.96
N TRP A 316 -1.82 12.51 6.56
CA TRP A 316 -2.78 11.76 7.38
C TRP A 316 -2.26 10.43 7.93
N THR A 317 -1.11 9.98 7.45
CA THR A 317 -0.60 8.62 7.72
C THR A 317 0.83 8.60 8.25
N LEU A 318 1.58 9.70 8.09
CA LEU A 318 2.87 9.86 8.74
C LEU A 318 2.71 10.55 10.09
N PRO A 319 3.54 10.19 11.08
CA PRO A 319 3.55 10.89 12.35
C PRO A 319 3.89 12.36 12.12
N VAL A 320 3.09 13.26 12.70
CA VAL A 320 3.44 14.68 12.77
C VAL A 320 4.71 14.77 13.60
N SER A 321 5.81 15.10 12.95
CA SER A 321 7.05 15.40 13.68
C SER A 321 6.76 16.63 14.53
N VAL A 322 6.56 16.45 15.84
CA VAL A 322 6.57 17.56 16.78
C VAL A 322 8.03 17.99 16.93
N ILE A 323 8.53 18.69 15.90
CA ILE A 323 9.80 19.39 15.95
C ILE A 323 9.48 20.82 15.52
N GLU A 324 9.71 21.74 16.45
CA GLU A 324 9.78 23.17 16.20
C GLU A 324 10.71 23.43 15.00
N ASP A 325 10.27 24.33 14.10
CA ASP A 325 11.03 24.94 13.00
C ASP A 325 11.15 24.11 11.68
N PRO A 326 10.76 24.65 10.50
CA PRO A 326 10.93 23.97 9.23
C PRO A 326 12.39 24.09 8.81
N GLY A 327 13.21 23.16 9.30
CA GLY A 327 14.50 22.88 8.70
C GLY A 327 14.36 22.54 7.20
N PRO A 328 15.44 22.65 6.42
CA PRO A 328 15.40 22.40 4.98
C PRO A 328 14.79 21.03 4.69
N LYS A 329 13.84 20.99 3.73
CA LYS A 329 13.20 19.76 3.26
C LYS A 329 14.25 18.71 2.98
N MET A 330 14.07 17.54 3.59
CA MET A 330 14.99 16.41 3.45
C MET A 330 15.13 16.02 1.97
N PRO A 331 16.36 15.81 1.46
CA PRO A 331 16.63 15.57 0.04
C PRO A 331 16.38 14.12 -0.39
N PHE A 332 15.70 13.29 0.41
CA PHE A 332 15.28 11.95 0.03
C PHE A 332 13.82 11.73 0.40
N SER A 333 13.14 10.88 -0.39
CA SER A 333 11.72 10.55 -0.24
C SER A 333 11.49 9.36 0.68
N LEU A 334 12.42 8.39 0.74
CA LEU A 334 12.24 7.15 1.51
C LEU A 334 13.60 6.50 1.86
N VAL A 335 13.66 5.77 2.97
CA VAL A 335 14.71 4.77 3.24
C VAL A 335 14.05 3.44 3.59
N PHE A 336 14.28 2.39 2.80
CA PHE A 336 13.61 1.09 2.96
C PHE A 336 14.56 -0.10 2.77
N PRO A 337 14.42 -1.18 3.57
CA PRO A 337 13.57 -1.26 4.75
C PRO A 337 14.10 -0.39 5.89
N ASN A 338 13.22 0.08 6.77
CA ASN A 338 13.57 0.65 8.07
C ASN A 338 12.45 0.25 9.07
N PRO A 339 12.68 -0.70 9.99
CA PRO A 339 13.97 -1.27 10.36
C PRO A 339 14.60 -2.16 9.30
N PHE A 340 15.93 -2.16 9.20
CA PHE A 340 16.70 -2.90 8.20
C PHE A 340 17.47 -4.07 8.81
N ALA A 341 17.76 -5.08 8.00
CA ALA A 341 18.49 -6.29 8.41
C ALA A 341 19.85 -6.38 7.68
N GLY A 342 20.66 -5.33 7.83
CA GLY A 342 21.99 -5.22 7.22
C GLY A 342 22.03 -4.51 5.86
N ARG A 343 20.90 -4.40 5.14
CA ARG A 343 20.80 -3.61 3.91
C ARG A 343 19.57 -2.71 3.89
N CYS A 344 19.73 -1.46 3.46
CA CYS A 344 18.62 -0.53 3.16
C CYS A 344 18.93 0.34 1.95
N THR A 345 17.89 0.86 1.31
CA THR A 345 17.95 1.67 0.10
C THR A 345 17.31 3.02 0.36
N LEU A 346 18.05 4.09 0.11
CA LEU A 346 17.57 5.46 0.08
C LEU A 346 16.97 5.71 -1.30
N TYR A 347 15.77 6.28 -1.38
CA TYR A 347 15.16 6.75 -2.62
C TYR A 347 15.12 8.27 -2.59
N PHE A 348 15.73 8.93 -3.58
CA PHE A 348 15.85 10.38 -3.61
C PHE A 348 14.64 11.03 -4.29
N ALA A 349 14.18 12.16 -3.76
CA ALA A 349 13.09 12.90 -4.37
C ALA A 349 13.52 13.46 -5.73
N GLU A 350 12.59 13.54 -6.68
CA GLU A 350 12.85 14.13 -7.98
C GLU A 350 13.37 15.57 -7.83
N GLY A 351 14.57 15.84 -8.36
CA GLY A 351 15.25 17.14 -8.19
C GLY A 351 16.31 17.20 -7.08
N SER A 352 16.54 16.12 -6.32
CA SER A 352 17.58 16.02 -5.26
C SER A 352 19.00 15.87 -5.83
N LYS A 353 19.38 16.76 -6.76
CA LYS A 353 20.60 16.67 -7.59
C LYS A 353 21.90 16.88 -6.81
N ASP A 354 21.81 17.29 -5.55
CA ASP A 354 22.94 17.79 -4.78
C ASP A 354 23.49 16.84 -3.72
N VAL A 355 22.87 15.69 -3.44
CA VAL A 355 23.48 14.70 -2.53
C VAL A 355 24.73 14.09 -3.19
N LYS A 356 25.88 14.21 -2.53
CA LYS A 356 27.18 13.69 -2.98
C LYS A 356 27.81 12.69 -2.03
N ARG A 357 27.32 12.62 -0.78
CA ARG A 357 27.90 11.74 0.22
C ARG A 357 26.84 11.29 1.22
N VAL A 358 26.86 10.00 1.49
CA VAL A 358 25.96 9.31 2.43
C VAL A 358 26.81 8.75 3.55
N VAL A 359 26.43 9.05 4.80
CA VAL A 359 27.14 8.60 6.01
C VAL A 359 26.16 7.93 6.95
N LEU A 360 26.49 6.76 7.48
CA LEU A 360 25.76 6.11 8.55
C LEU A 360 26.66 6.04 9.78
N ALA A 361 26.16 6.44 10.94
CA ALA A 361 26.87 6.41 12.22
C ALA A 361 26.04 5.73 13.32
N ASP A 362 26.71 5.23 14.35
CA ASP A 362 26.04 4.72 15.57
C ASP A 362 25.64 5.85 16.54
N GLU A 363 25.02 5.51 17.67
CA GLU A 363 24.58 6.48 18.69
C GLU A 363 25.71 7.31 19.32
N SER A 364 26.95 6.83 19.25
CA SER A 364 28.13 7.57 19.72
C SER A 364 28.68 8.54 18.68
N GLY A 365 28.11 8.56 17.47
CA GLY A 365 28.60 9.33 16.33
C GLY A 365 29.75 8.66 15.58
N LYS A 366 30.08 7.39 15.89
CA LYS A 366 31.10 6.65 15.16
C LYS A 366 30.56 6.26 13.79
N VAL A 367 31.26 6.70 12.73
CA VAL A 367 30.92 6.36 11.35
C VAL A 367 31.10 4.85 11.12
N ILE A 368 30.03 4.20 10.66
CA ILE A 368 30.00 2.77 10.35
C ILE A 368 29.98 2.52 8.84
N TYR A 369 29.44 3.44 8.04
CA TYR A 369 29.40 3.37 6.59
C TYR A 369 29.50 4.79 6.02
N GLU A 370 30.25 4.95 4.94
CA GLU A 370 30.41 6.21 4.24
C GLU A 370 30.71 5.92 2.77
N GLU A 371 29.95 6.55 1.87
CA GLU A 371 30.14 6.41 0.42
C GLU A 371 29.81 7.72 -0.30
N GLU A 372 30.58 8.03 -1.34
CA GLU A 372 30.26 9.11 -2.28
C GLU A 372 29.23 8.61 -3.30
N THR A 373 28.20 9.41 -3.57
CA THR A 373 27.14 9.04 -4.52
C THR A 373 27.44 9.60 -5.92
N PRO A 374 27.37 8.78 -7.00
CA PRO A 374 27.55 9.27 -8.37
C PRO A 374 26.44 10.26 -8.79
N HIS A 375 26.59 11.01 -9.89
CA HIS A 375 25.52 11.89 -10.41
C HIS A 375 24.60 11.15 -11.41
N PRO A 376 23.32 11.56 -11.59
CA PRO A 376 22.28 11.75 -10.57
C PRO A 376 21.72 10.40 -10.09
N VAL A 377 21.42 10.29 -8.78
CA VAL A 377 20.98 9.05 -8.13
C VAL A 377 19.49 9.10 -7.84
N TYR A 378 18.73 8.14 -8.37
CA TYR A 378 17.33 7.91 -7.98
C TYR A 378 17.23 7.08 -6.69
N TYR A 379 18.21 6.20 -6.46
CA TYR A 379 18.32 5.42 -5.23
C TYR A 379 19.77 5.05 -4.87
N HIS A 380 20.10 4.96 -3.58
CA HIS A 380 21.42 4.52 -3.09
C HIS A 380 21.27 3.40 -2.07
N THR A 381 22.04 2.33 -2.19
CA THR A 381 21.96 1.19 -1.26
C THR A 381 23.07 1.26 -0.23
N ILE A 382 22.71 1.21 1.05
CA ILE A 382 23.62 0.96 2.16
C ILE A 382 23.62 -0.54 2.45
N ASP A 383 24.80 -1.16 2.38
CA ASP A 383 25.02 -2.56 2.79
C ASP A 383 26.09 -2.62 3.90
N VAL A 384 25.66 -3.05 5.07
CA VAL A 384 26.49 -3.26 6.26
C VAL A 384 26.40 -4.70 6.76
N THR A 385 25.93 -5.64 5.94
CA THR A 385 25.76 -7.05 6.32
C THR A 385 27.09 -7.70 6.73
N ASN A 386 28.22 -7.16 6.28
CA ASN A 386 29.56 -7.62 6.67
C ASN A 386 30.10 -7.02 7.98
N LYS A 387 29.39 -6.10 8.65
CA LYS A 387 29.93 -5.30 9.77
C LYS A 387 29.62 -5.81 11.18
N GLN A 388 28.87 -6.91 11.35
CA GLN A 388 28.47 -7.48 12.66
C GLN A 388 28.07 -6.40 13.69
N LEU A 389 27.10 -5.57 13.31
CA LEU A 389 26.67 -4.41 14.08
C LEU A 389 25.62 -4.79 15.13
N PRO A 390 25.66 -4.22 16.34
CA PRO A 390 24.59 -4.40 17.32
C PRO A 390 23.24 -3.92 16.79
N THR A 391 22.18 -4.67 17.12
CA THR A 391 20.79 -4.24 16.88
C THR A 391 20.53 -2.94 17.64
N GLY A 392 19.86 -1.98 17.02
CA GLY A 392 19.63 -0.68 17.63
C GLY A 392 19.57 0.45 16.62
N PRO A 393 19.50 1.70 17.10
CA PRO A 393 19.38 2.86 16.23
C PRO A 393 20.74 3.28 15.64
N TYR A 394 20.67 3.75 14.40
CA TYR A 394 21.77 4.33 13.63
C TYR A 394 21.28 5.63 12.99
N PHE A 395 22.22 6.52 12.68
CA PHE A 395 21.93 7.86 12.16
C PHE A 395 22.54 8.03 10.78
N LEU A 396 21.67 8.20 9.80
CA LEU A 396 21.99 8.52 8.42
C LEU A 396 22.18 10.03 8.27
N PHE A 397 23.23 10.46 7.60
CA PHE A 397 23.53 11.85 7.27
C PHE A 397 23.85 11.98 5.78
N LEU A 398 23.35 13.04 5.18
CA LEU A 398 23.54 13.34 3.75
C LEU A 398 24.26 14.67 3.60
N TYR A 399 25.22 14.71 2.68
CA TYR A 399 26.00 15.92 2.41
C TYR A 399 25.99 16.29 0.93
N ASP A 400 26.07 17.60 0.68
CA ASP A 400 26.18 18.14 -0.67
C ASP A 400 27.64 18.22 -1.18
N SER A 401 27.80 18.74 -2.40
CA SER A 401 29.11 18.94 -3.04
C SER A 401 30.06 19.89 -2.29
N LYS A 402 29.55 20.68 -1.35
CA LYS A 402 30.33 21.60 -0.50
C LYS A 402 30.53 21.04 0.91
N ASN A 403 30.16 19.78 1.15
CA ASN A 403 30.17 19.13 2.45
C ASN A 403 29.24 19.75 3.49
N TYR A 404 28.19 20.48 3.07
CA TYR A 404 27.13 20.87 3.98
C TYR A 404 26.17 19.71 4.19
N GLN A 405 25.77 19.49 5.45
CA GLN A 405 24.75 18.51 5.77
C GLN A 405 23.40 19.02 5.24
N VAL A 406 22.78 18.22 4.37
CA VAL A 406 21.51 18.54 3.72
C VAL A 406 20.35 17.66 4.19
N GLY A 407 20.62 16.57 4.90
CA GLY A 407 19.58 15.75 5.52
C GLY A 407 20.13 14.81 6.59
N ALA A 408 19.25 14.36 7.50
CA ALA A 408 19.58 13.33 8.48
C ALA A 408 18.36 12.48 8.89
N HIS A 409 18.53 11.17 9.01
CA HIS A 409 17.44 10.24 9.30
C HIS A 409 17.84 9.18 10.33
N LYS A 410 16.87 8.69 11.10
CA LYS A 410 17.10 7.60 12.05
C LYS A 410 16.73 6.26 11.40
N LEU A 411 17.67 5.33 11.41
CA LEU A 411 17.48 3.95 10.97
C LEU A 411 17.53 3.00 12.17
N ILE A 412 16.79 1.89 12.12
CA ILE A 412 16.81 0.86 13.14
C ILE A 412 17.37 -0.43 12.53
N LEU A 413 18.50 -0.92 13.02
CA LEU A 413 19.04 -2.24 12.63
C LEU A 413 18.42 -3.32 13.52
N ARG A 414 17.84 -4.36 12.89
CA ARG A 414 17.27 -5.54 13.56
C ARG A 414 18.21 -6.73 13.56
#